data_AF-A0A2P6SDV5-F1
#
_entry.id   AF-A0A2P6SDV5-F1
#
_cell.length_a   1.000
_cell.length_b   1.000
_cell.length_c   1.000
_cell.angle_alpha   90.00
_cell.angle_beta   90.00
_cell.angle_gamma   90.00
#
_symmetry.space_group_name_H-M   'P 1'
#
loop_
_entity.id
_entity.type
_entity.pdbx_description
1 polymer ?
#
loop_
_entity_poly.entity_id
_entity_poly.type
_entity_poly.pdbx_seq_one_letter_code
_entity_poly.pdbx_strand_id
1 'polypeptide(L)'
;MEVQATAESSRGQNKGISEWNTGVKVEIKFDSTFQPVGDRAAQLKSQLGQIVRDGQRIPLTIIDWKSVGAEVKDGIWKEVKDNLLNVPEGYKTVCLRCCNSLWKDHKSKTKLNFFEKNKEDPDILSKVPANIVTEQWSELVAYWSSEEAKVLVAQYL
;
A
#
# COMPACT_ATOMS: atom_id res chain seq x y z
N MET A 1 6.66 -24.12 -33.45
CA MET A 1 6.97 -23.67 -32.07
C MET A 1 6.08 -22.48 -31.78
N GLU A 2 4.90 -22.71 -31.21
CA GLU A 2 4.03 -21.64 -30.73
C GLU A 2 4.30 -21.44 -29.25
N VAL A 3 4.87 -20.29 -28.90
CA VAL A 3 4.94 -19.81 -27.52
C VAL A 3 3.61 -19.14 -27.20
N GLN A 4 2.77 -19.82 -26.43
CA GLN A 4 1.54 -19.26 -25.89
C GLN A 4 1.88 -18.14 -24.90
N ALA A 5 1.41 -16.93 -25.19
CA ALA A 5 1.43 -15.82 -24.26
C ALA A 5 0.56 -16.18 -23.05
N THR A 6 1.16 -16.21 -21.86
CA THR A 6 0.44 -16.40 -20.61
C THR A 6 -0.34 -15.12 -20.30
N ALA A 7 -1.67 -15.24 -20.26
CA ALA A 7 -2.55 -14.16 -19.84
C ALA A 7 -2.26 -13.81 -18.37
N GLU A 8 -1.53 -12.72 -18.14
CA GLU A 8 -1.43 -12.13 -16.82
C GLU A 8 -2.83 -11.68 -16.38
N SER A 9 -3.35 -12.30 -15.32
CA SER A 9 -4.63 -11.95 -14.69
C SER A 9 -4.56 -10.52 -14.17
N SER A 10 -5.01 -9.57 -14.98
CA SER A 10 -5.29 -8.21 -14.54
C SER A 10 -6.58 -8.24 -13.71
N ARG A 11 -6.42 -8.32 -12.38
CA ARG A 11 -7.53 -8.07 -11.46
C ARG A 11 -8.03 -6.65 -11.73
N GLY A 12 -9.33 -6.52 -12.02
CA GLY A 12 -9.96 -5.25 -12.42
C GLY A 12 -9.67 -4.10 -11.44
N GLN A 13 -9.86 -2.86 -11.92
CA GLN A 13 -9.61 -1.65 -11.13
C GLN A 13 -10.27 -1.76 -9.74
N ASN A 14 -9.46 -1.48 -8.71
CA ASN A 14 -9.85 -1.54 -7.32
C ASN A 14 -10.89 -0.43 -7.05
N LYS A 15 -12.18 -0.73 -7.21
CA LYS A 15 -13.26 0.21 -6.89
C LYS A 15 -13.29 0.34 -5.36
N GLY A 16 -12.94 1.52 -4.86
CA GLY A 16 -13.05 1.88 -3.45
C GLY A 16 -14.52 2.03 -3.05
N ILE A 17 -14.79 2.86 -2.05
CA ILE A 17 -16.17 3.25 -1.73
C ILE A 17 -16.53 4.47 -2.59
N SER A 18 -17.58 4.38 -3.40
CA SER A 18 -18.01 5.45 -4.31
C SER A 18 -18.42 6.74 -3.61
N GLU A 19 -18.96 6.61 -2.40
CA GLU A 19 -19.46 7.71 -1.58
C GLU A 19 -18.32 8.41 -0.81
N TRP A 20 -17.07 7.91 -0.90
CA TRP A 20 -15.93 8.48 -0.19
C TRP A 20 -15.63 9.92 -0.64
N ASN A 21 -15.45 10.81 0.32
CA ASN A 21 -15.25 12.26 0.16
C ASN A 21 -16.38 12.99 -0.60
N THR A 22 -17.57 12.38 -0.73
CA THR A 22 -18.75 13.03 -1.34
C THR A 22 -19.60 13.81 -0.34
N GLY A 23 -19.29 13.69 0.95
CA GLY A 23 -20.13 14.20 2.06
C GLY A 23 -21.21 13.23 2.53
N VAL A 24 -21.49 12.16 1.77
CA VAL A 24 -22.39 11.09 2.18
C VAL A 24 -21.63 10.09 3.05
N LYS A 25 -22.06 9.93 4.31
CA LYS A 25 -21.45 8.96 5.23
C LYS A 25 -21.87 7.53 4.91
N VAL A 26 -20.92 6.61 5.03
CA VAL A 26 -21.09 5.19 4.68
C VAL A 26 -21.28 4.38 5.96
N GLU A 27 -22.34 3.58 6.01
CA GLU A 27 -22.54 2.65 7.11
C GLU A 27 -21.69 1.38 6.91
N ILE A 28 -20.90 1.04 7.92
CA ILE A 28 -20.10 -0.18 7.99
C ILE A 28 -20.48 -0.92 9.26
N LYS A 29 -20.73 -2.23 9.14
CA LYS A 29 -20.97 -3.09 10.29
C LYS A 29 -19.64 -3.54 10.87
N PHE A 30 -19.55 -3.54 12.19
CA PHE A 30 -18.40 -4.01 12.93
C PHE A 30 -18.82 -5.16 13.86
N ASP A 31 -17.95 -6.17 14.02
CA ASP A 31 -18.14 -7.22 15.02
C ASP A 31 -17.69 -6.76 16.42
N SER A 32 -17.78 -7.67 17.41
CA SER A 32 -17.39 -7.41 18.81
C SER A 32 -15.90 -7.11 19.00
N THR A 33 -15.07 -7.38 17.99
CA THR A 33 -13.63 -7.09 17.97
C THR A 33 -13.29 -5.86 17.12
N PHE A 34 -14.31 -5.09 16.73
CA PHE A 34 -14.22 -3.92 15.86
C PHE A 34 -13.73 -4.25 14.44
N GLN A 35 -13.84 -5.51 13.98
CA GLN A 35 -13.51 -5.84 12.60
C GLN A 35 -14.69 -5.50 11.69
N PRO A 36 -14.45 -4.85 10.53
CA PRO A 36 -15.49 -4.63 9.53
C PRO A 36 -16.01 -5.97 8.99
N VAL A 37 -17.34 -6.11 8.88
CA VAL A 37 -17.99 -7.32 8.38
C VAL A 37 -19.01 -7.01 7.26
N GLY A 38 -19.29 -8.01 6.42
CA GLY A 38 -20.21 -7.90 5.29
C GLY A 38 -19.57 -7.28 4.03
N ASP A 39 -20.37 -7.09 2.99
CA ASP A 39 -19.88 -6.71 1.65
C ASP A 39 -19.13 -5.37 1.62
N ARG A 40 -19.57 -4.41 2.44
CA ARG A 40 -18.92 -3.10 2.56
C ARG A 40 -17.52 -3.18 3.22
N ALA A 41 -17.19 -4.26 3.95
CA ALA A 41 -15.87 -4.44 4.56
C ALA A 41 -14.74 -4.54 3.52
N ALA A 42 -15.00 -5.28 2.42
CA ALA A 42 -14.06 -5.41 1.33
C ALA A 42 -13.82 -4.08 0.61
N GLN A 43 -14.89 -3.29 0.41
CA GLN A 43 -14.81 -1.95 -0.17
C GLN A 43 -14.00 -1.00 0.73
N LEU A 44 -14.23 -1.04 2.05
CA LEU A 44 -13.44 -0.27 3.01
C LEU A 44 -11.96 -0.64 2.95
N LYS A 45 -11.63 -1.94 2.92
CA LYS A 45 -10.23 -2.39 2.75
C LYS A 45 -9.62 -1.88 1.44
N SER A 46 -10.39 -1.91 0.35
CA SER A 46 -9.99 -1.36 -0.95
C SER A 46 -9.68 0.14 -0.85
N GLN A 47 -10.54 0.89 -0.17
CA GLN A 47 -10.38 2.33 0.08
C GLN A 47 -9.16 2.65 0.93
N LEU A 48 -8.96 1.95 2.06
CA LEU A 48 -7.74 2.07 2.87
C LEU A 48 -6.49 1.76 2.02
N GLY A 49 -6.60 0.78 1.13
CA GLY A 49 -5.56 0.46 0.16
C GLY A 49 -5.24 1.60 -0.79
N GLN A 50 -6.22 2.41 -1.19
CA GLN A 50 -5.96 3.61 -2.01
C GLN A 50 -5.25 4.69 -1.20
N ILE A 51 -5.72 4.93 0.04
CA ILE A 51 -5.12 5.92 0.96
C ILE A 51 -3.63 5.60 1.19
N VAL A 52 -3.29 4.36 1.52
CA VAL A 52 -1.89 3.99 1.82
C VAL A 52 -0.99 3.90 0.60
N ARG A 53 -1.55 3.93 -0.61
CA ARG A 53 -0.80 3.95 -1.88
C ARG A 53 -0.53 5.35 -2.40
N ASP A 54 -1.07 6.38 -1.74
CA ASP A 54 -0.71 7.76 -2.02
C ASP A 54 0.72 8.01 -1.55
N GLY A 55 1.68 7.87 -2.47
CA GLY A 55 3.10 8.06 -2.19
C GLY A 55 3.47 9.50 -1.83
N GLN A 56 2.65 10.51 -2.16
CA GLN A 56 2.88 11.89 -1.74
C GLN A 56 2.58 12.06 -0.25
N ARG A 57 1.53 11.40 0.23
CA ARG A 57 1.13 11.43 1.64
C ARG A 57 1.92 10.43 2.50
N ILE A 58 2.20 9.25 1.97
CA ILE A 58 2.84 8.14 2.69
C ILE A 58 3.97 7.58 1.81
N PRO A 59 5.16 8.21 1.85
CA PRO A 59 6.30 7.79 1.03
C PRO A 59 6.68 6.33 1.26
N LEU A 60 6.99 5.63 0.17
CA LEU A 60 7.49 4.24 0.23
C LEU A 60 8.95 4.17 0.67
N THR A 61 9.67 5.28 0.61
CA THR A 61 11.06 5.40 1.07
C THR A 61 11.20 5.23 2.58
N ILE A 62 10.10 5.40 3.34
CA ILE A 62 10.03 5.05 4.75
C ILE A 62 10.36 3.56 4.92
N ILE A 63 11.26 3.22 5.83
CA ILE A 63 11.72 1.83 6.03
C ILE A 63 10.66 1.00 6.79
N ASP A 64 10.13 1.54 7.89
CA ASP A 64 9.14 0.88 8.75
C ASP A 64 7.91 1.77 8.95
N TRP A 65 6.72 1.17 8.92
CA TRP A 65 5.45 1.81 9.28
C TRP A 65 5.47 2.47 10.67
N LYS A 66 6.28 1.95 11.59
CA LYS A 66 6.49 2.59 12.90
C LYS A 66 7.02 4.02 12.77
N SER A 67 7.85 4.28 11.76
CA SER A 67 8.42 5.59 11.45
C SER A 67 7.47 6.52 10.69
N VAL A 68 6.32 6.03 10.22
CA VAL A 68 5.26 6.91 9.69
C VAL A 68 4.75 7.80 10.84
N GLY A 69 4.77 9.11 10.62
CA GLY A 69 4.43 10.11 11.63
C GLY A 69 3.03 9.92 12.23
N ALA A 70 2.88 10.35 13.49
CA ALA A 70 1.57 10.33 14.16
C ALA A 70 0.54 11.18 13.41
N GLU A 71 0.96 12.33 12.88
CA GLU A 71 0.11 13.25 12.10
C GLU A 71 -0.51 12.56 10.87
N VAL A 72 0.29 11.83 10.10
CA VAL A 72 -0.20 11.04 8.96
C VAL A 72 -1.21 9.97 9.41
N LYS A 73 -0.89 9.23 10.48
CA LYS A 73 -1.76 8.17 11.04
C LYS A 73 -3.08 8.74 11.56
N ASP A 74 -3.02 9.88 12.25
CA ASP A 74 -4.21 10.58 12.75
C ASP A 74 -5.02 11.20 11.62
N GLY A 75 -4.36 11.66 10.55
CA GLY A 75 -5.01 12.08 9.31
C GLY A 75 -5.77 10.94 8.64
N ILE A 76 -5.18 9.74 8.55
CA ILE A 76 -5.89 8.55 8.03
C ILE A 76 -7.11 8.26 8.90
N TRP A 77 -6.95 8.29 10.22
CA TRP A 77 -8.05 8.04 11.14
C TRP A 77 -9.17 9.08 11.01
N LYS A 78 -8.81 10.36 10.90
CA LYS A 78 -9.76 11.45 10.69
C LYS A 78 -10.55 11.25 9.42
N GLU A 79 -9.89 10.97 8.29
CA GLU A 79 -10.55 10.72 7.01
C GLU A 79 -11.56 9.55 7.09
N VAL A 80 -11.20 8.48 7.81
CA VAL A 80 -12.13 7.37 8.07
C VAL A 80 -13.34 7.81 8.89
N LYS A 81 -13.16 8.59 9.95
CA LYS A 81 -14.27 9.10 10.77
C LYS A 81 -15.18 10.08 10.04
N ASP A 82 -14.61 10.88 9.15
CA ASP A 82 -15.35 11.86 8.38
C ASP A 82 -16.26 11.18 7.34
N ASN A 83 -15.81 10.04 6.80
CA ASN A 83 -16.52 9.28 5.76
C ASN A 83 -17.43 8.16 6.26
N LEU A 84 -17.20 7.62 7.46
CA LEU A 84 -18.00 6.52 8.00
C LEU A 84 -19.06 7.01 9.01
N LEU A 85 -20.22 6.36 8.99
CA LEU A 85 -21.28 6.56 9.96
C LEU A 85 -21.02 5.72 11.22
N ASN A 86 -21.15 6.31 12.41
CA ASN A 86 -21.08 5.63 13.72
C ASN A 86 -19.86 4.72 13.92
N VAL A 87 -18.69 5.11 13.42
CA VAL A 87 -17.47 4.29 13.54
C VAL A 87 -17.03 4.17 15.02
N PRO A 88 -16.81 2.95 15.54
CA PRO A 88 -16.33 2.77 16.91
C PRO A 88 -14.88 3.25 17.06
N GLU A 89 -14.53 3.91 18.18
CA GLU A 89 -13.14 4.35 18.41
C GLU A 89 -12.16 3.17 18.50
N GLY A 90 -12.62 2.00 18.97
CA GLY A 90 -11.85 0.76 18.99
C GLY A 90 -11.40 0.29 17.58
N TYR A 91 -12.07 0.74 16.52
CA TYR A 91 -11.67 0.46 15.15
C TYR A 91 -10.36 1.14 14.77
N LYS A 92 -9.94 2.26 15.41
CA LYS A 92 -8.72 2.99 15.07
C LYS A 92 -7.50 2.06 14.98
N THR A 93 -7.31 1.22 15.99
CA THR A 93 -6.19 0.27 16.06
C THR A 93 -6.26 -0.78 14.94
N VAL A 94 -7.46 -1.30 14.65
CA VAL A 94 -7.69 -2.28 13.59
C VAL A 94 -7.44 -1.65 12.22
N CYS A 95 -7.94 -0.44 11.99
CA CYS A 95 -7.75 0.35 10.77
C CYS A 95 -6.28 0.60 10.49
N LEU A 96 -5.52 1.13 11.46
CA LEU A 96 -4.10 1.44 11.28
C LEU A 96 -3.24 0.18 11.12
N ARG A 97 -3.62 -0.93 11.75
CA ARG A 97 -2.99 -2.24 11.51
C ARG A 97 -3.24 -2.72 10.07
N CYS A 98 -4.47 -2.57 9.58
CA CYS A 98 -4.80 -2.90 8.19
C CYS A 98 -4.00 -2.04 7.20
N CYS A 99 -3.91 -0.73 7.46
CA CYS A 99 -3.11 0.20 6.68
C CYS A 99 -1.63 -0.19 6.61
N ASN A 100 -1.03 -0.55 7.76
CA ASN A 100 0.33 -1.07 7.82
C ASN A 100 0.53 -2.28 6.90
N SER A 101 -0.34 -3.29 7.01
CA SER A 101 -0.27 -4.49 6.16
C SER A 101 -0.41 -4.14 4.68
N LEU A 102 -1.38 -3.31 4.31
CA LEU A 102 -1.60 -2.91 2.92
C LEU A 102 -0.43 -2.10 2.34
N TRP A 103 0.17 -1.23 3.14
CA TRP A 103 1.35 -0.45 2.74
C TRP A 103 2.58 -1.35 2.55
N LYS A 104 2.82 -2.31 3.46
CA LYS A 104 3.89 -3.32 3.32
C LYS A 104 3.68 -4.20 2.09
N ASP A 105 2.46 -4.67 1.87
CA ASP A 105 2.10 -5.43 0.67
C ASP A 105 2.36 -4.63 -0.60
N HIS A 106 2.03 -3.34 -0.59
CA HIS A 106 2.31 -2.45 -1.71
C HIS A 106 3.82 -2.30 -1.97
N LYS A 107 4.62 -2.04 -0.94
CA LYS A 107 6.07 -1.93 -1.04
C LYS A 107 6.69 -3.24 -1.56
N SER A 108 6.26 -4.38 -1.00
CA SER A 108 6.72 -5.71 -1.40
C SER A 108 6.39 -6.02 -2.86
N LYS A 109 5.15 -5.78 -3.30
CA LYS A 109 4.75 -5.96 -4.70
C LYS A 109 5.50 -5.04 -5.65
N THR A 110 5.79 -3.81 -5.21
CA THR A 110 6.59 -2.87 -6.00
C THR A 110 8.00 -3.41 -6.20
N LYS A 111 8.65 -3.87 -5.12
CA LYS A 111 9.97 -4.51 -5.21
C LYS A 111 9.94 -5.71 -6.15
N LEU A 112 9.01 -6.64 -5.96
CA LEU A 112 8.93 -7.88 -6.73
C LEU A 112 8.66 -7.64 -8.22
N ASN A 113 7.73 -6.75 -8.54
CA ASN A 113 7.26 -6.59 -9.92
C ASN A 113 8.12 -5.64 -10.75
N PHE A 114 8.84 -4.70 -10.11
CA PHE A 114 9.58 -3.66 -10.82
C PHE A 114 11.08 -3.72 -10.56
N PHE A 115 11.50 -3.87 -9.30
CA PHE A 115 12.92 -3.92 -8.98
C PHE A 115 13.51 -5.30 -9.33
N GLU A 116 13.03 -6.39 -8.71
CA GLU A 116 13.63 -7.73 -8.90
C GLU A 116 13.61 -8.19 -10.36
N LYS A 117 12.56 -7.83 -11.12
CA LYS A 117 12.46 -8.15 -12.55
C LYS A 117 13.41 -7.35 -13.45
N ASN A 118 13.91 -6.20 -13.00
CA ASN A 118 14.74 -5.29 -13.81
C ASN A 118 16.09 -4.96 -13.14
N LYS A 119 16.50 -5.67 -12.09
CA LYS A 119 17.69 -5.29 -11.30
C LYS A 119 19.03 -5.36 -12.04
N GLU A 120 19.07 -6.12 -13.13
CA GLU A 120 20.24 -6.22 -14.03
C GLU A 120 20.19 -5.16 -15.16
N ASP A 121 19.08 -4.44 -15.28
CA ASP A 121 18.89 -3.43 -16.33
C ASP A 121 19.61 -2.13 -15.95
N PRO A 122 20.58 -1.65 -16.77
CA PRO A 122 21.27 -0.40 -16.51
C PRO A 122 20.34 0.83 -16.51
N ASP A 123 19.19 0.74 -17.17
CA ASP A 123 18.20 1.80 -17.31
C ASP A 123 17.04 1.68 -16.30
N ILE A 124 17.16 0.86 -15.25
CA ILE A 124 16.10 0.65 -14.23
C ILE A 124 15.54 1.95 -13.65
N LEU A 125 16.36 3.00 -13.51
CA LEU A 125 15.94 4.29 -12.98
C LEU A 125 14.92 5.00 -13.89
N SER A 126 14.93 4.73 -15.19
CA SER A 126 13.96 5.26 -16.15
C SER A 126 12.63 4.50 -16.15
N LYS A 127 12.60 3.28 -15.61
CA LYS A 127 11.43 2.39 -15.54
C LYS A 127 10.58 2.64 -14.31
N VAL A 128 10.21 3.89 -14.08
CA VAL A 128 9.39 4.30 -12.92
C VAL A 128 7.99 3.69 -13.03
N PRO A 129 7.51 2.93 -12.03
CA PRO A 129 6.15 2.43 -12.06
C PRO A 129 5.13 3.57 -11.94
N ALA A 130 4.04 3.52 -12.71
CA ALA A 130 3.06 4.61 -12.79
C ALA A 130 2.44 5.04 -11.45
N ASN A 131 2.42 4.15 -10.47
CA ASN A 131 1.84 4.39 -9.14
C ASN A 131 2.90 4.68 -8.06
N ILE A 132 4.11 5.07 -8.48
CA ILE A 132 5.24 5.42 -7.61
C ILE A 132 5.68 6.84 -7.95
N VAL A 133 5.99 7.62 -6.91
CA VAL A 133 6.53 8.97 -7.07
C VAL A 133 7.94 8.86 -7.66
N THR A 134 8.22 9.65 -8.71
CA THR A 134 9.45 9.50 -9.51
C THR A 134 10.71 9.66 -8.67
N GLU A 135 10.73 10.65 -7.77
CA GLU A 135 11.85 10.93 -6.87
C GLU A 135 12.08 9.79 -5.87
N GLN A 136 11.01 9.11 -5.46
CA GLN A 136 11.10 7.96 -4.55
C GLN A 136 11.66 6.72 -5.23
N TRP A 137 11.50 6.58 -6.55
CA TRP A 137 11.94 5.38 -7.26
C TRP A 137 13.46 5.20 -7.18
N SER A 138 14.23 6.25 -7.44
CA SER A 138 15.69 6.19 -7.34
C SER A 138 16.19 5.83 -5.94
N GLU A 139 15.55 6.36 -4.90
CA GLU A 139 15.89 6.04 -3.51
C GLU A 139 15.58 4.58 -3.17
N LEU A 140 14.45 4.07 -3.65
CA LEU A 140 14.04 2.67 -3.44
C LEU A 140 14.99 1.70 -4.13
N VAL A 141 15.37 1.98 -5.39
CA VAL A 141 16.34 1.18 -6.14
C VAL A 141 17.68 1.14 -5.39
N ALA A 142 18.21 2.30 -5.00
CA ALA A 142 19.47 2.39 -4.27
C ALA A 142 19.42 1.62 -2.93
N TYR A 143 18.33 1.77 -2.18
CA TYR A 143 18.11 1.05 -0.93
C TYR A 143 18.11 -0.47 -1.13
N TRP A 144 17.32 -0.98 -2.07
CA TRP A 144 17.20 -2.42 -2.30
C TRP A 144 18.49 -3.05 -2.84
N SER A 145 19.21 -2.39 -3.75
CA SER A 145 20.52 -2.86 -4.20
C SER A 145 21.52 -2.93 -3.04
N SER A 146 21.48 -1.98 -2.10
CA SER A 146 22.37 -2.00 -0.93
C SER A 146 22.06 -3.17 0.03
N GLU A 147 20.79 -3.54 0.19
CA GLU A 147 20.38 -4.65 1.03
C GLU A 147 20.80 -5.99 0.42
N GLU A 148 20.68 -6.15 -0.90
CA GLU A 148 21.16 -7.34 -1.62
C GLU A 148 22.69 -7.50 -1.45
N ALA A 149 23.44 -6.40 -1.61
CA ALA A 149 24.89 -6.41 -1.44
C ALA A 149 25.30 -6.85 -0.01
N LYS A 150 24.58 -6.39 1.03
CA LYS A 150 24.81 -6.81 2.42
C LYS A 150 24.55 -8.30 2.63
N VAL A 151 23.46 -8.82 2.04
CA VAL A 151 23.11 -10.24 2.14
C VAL A 151 24.18 -11.12 1.49
N LEU A 152 24.68 -10.73 0.32
CA LEU A 152 25.76 -11.44 -0.35
C LEU A 152 27.03 -11.44 0.51
N VAL A 153 27.47 -10.29 1.01
CA VAL A 153 28.66 -10.22 1.89
C VAL A 153 28.51 -11.12 3.13
N ALA A 154 27.33 -11.13 3.76
CA ALA A 154 27.07 -11.97 4.92
C ALA A 154 27.04 -13.48 4.62
N GLN A 155 26.85 -13.90 3.37
CA GLN A 155 26.92 -15.31 2.96
C GLN A 155 28.34 -15.81 2.71
N TYR A 156 29.30 -14.91 2.51
CA TYR A 156 30.71 -15.23 2.25
C TYR A 156 31.63 -15.00 3.47
N LEU A 157 31.05 -14.73 4.65
CA LEU A 157 31.72 -14.60 5.94
C LEU A 157 31.32 -15.76 6.86
#